data_AF-A0A9L0IR79-F1
#
_entry.id   AF-A0A9L0IR79-F1
#
_cell.length_a   1.000
_cell.length_b   1.000
_cell.length_c   1.000
_cell.angle_alpha   90.00
_cell.angle_beta   90.00
_cell.angle_gamma   90.00
#
_symmetry.space_group_name_H-M   'P 1'
#
loop_
_entity.id
_entity.type
_entity.pdbx_description
1 polymer ?
#
loop_
_entity_poly.entity_id
_entity_poly.type
_entity_poly.pdbx_seq_one_letter_code
_entity_poly.pdbx_strand_id
1 'polypeptide(L)'
;MATDGLHENETLASLKSEAESLKGKLEEERAKLHDVELHQVAERVEALGQFVMKTRRTLKGHGNKVLCMDWCKDKRRIVSSSQDGKVIVWDSFTTNKLQVLLVLQCGTPRLHPGSKPAKPWATPT
;
A
#
# COMPACT_ATOMS: atom_id res chain seq x y z
N MET A 1 -34.47 -29.87 -14.28
CA MET A 1 -33.25 -29.11 -14.59
C MET A 1 -33.72 -27.72 -14.99
N ALA A 2 -33.78 -26.77 -14.05
CA ALA A 2 -34.38 -25.47 -14.31
C ALA A 2 -33.41 -24.61 -15.12
N THR A 3 -33.76 -24.28 -16.36
CA THR A 3 -33.08 -23.27 -17.21
C THR A 3 -33.74 -21.89 -17.09
N ASP A 4 -34.60 -21.69 -16.08
CA ASP A 4 -35.33 -20.45 -15.86
C ASP A 4 -34.36 -19.34 -15.46
N GLY A 5 -34.22 -18.33 -16.33
CA GLY A 5 -33.38 -17.14 -16.13
C GLY A 5 -32.12 -17.05 -17.01
N LEU A 6 -31.78 -18.09 -17.77
CA LEU A 6 -30.55 -18.14 -18.59
C LEU A 6 -30.70 -17.57 -20.01
N HIS A 7 -31.86 -17.00 -20.37
CA HIS A 7 -32.19 -16.59 -21.74
C HIS A 7 -32.33 -15.07 -21.96
N GLU A 8 -31.98 -14.25 -20.97
CA GLU A 8 -31.97 -12.79 -21.09
C GLU A 8 -30.55 -12.30 -21.43
N ASN A 9 -30.43 -11.42 -22.43
CA ASN A 9 -29.15 -10.75 -22.70
C ASN A 9 -28.71 -10.00 -21.44
N GLU A 10 -27.47 -10.22 -21.00
CA GLU A 10 -26.92 -9.53 -19.82
C GLU A 10 -26.98 -8.01 -20.03
N THR A 11 -27.86 -7.36 -19.28
CA THR A 11 -27.94 -5.90 -19.25
C THR A 11 -27.18 -5.37 -18.04
N LEU A 12 -26.62 -4.17 -18.16
CA LEU A 12 -25.98 -3.48 -17.03
C LEU A 12 -26.91 -3.34 -15.82
N ALA A 13 -28.22 -3.24 -16.03
CA ALA A 13 -29.21 -3.21 -14.96
C ALA A 13 -29.32 -4.58 -14.24
N SER A 14 -29.40 -5.68 -14.99
CA SER A 14 -29.45 -7.04 -14.43
C SER A 14 -28.21 -7.37 -13.59
N LEU A 15 -27.01 -7.06 -14.11
CA LEU A 15 -25.75 -7.29 -13.40
C LEU A 15 -25.62 -6.43 -12.14
N LYS A 16 -26.11 -5.18 -12.16
CA LYS A 16 -26.15 -4.33 -10.96
C LYS A 16 -27.07 -4.89 -9.88
N SER A 17 -28.26 -5.33 -10.27
CA SER A 17 -29.23 -5.91 -9.33
C SER A 17 -28.70 -7.20 -8.71
N GLU A 18 -28.06 -8.05 -9.51
CA GLU A 18 -27.40 -9.25 -9.00
C GLU A 18 -26.25 -8.91 -8.04
N ALA A 19 -25.41 -7.93 -8.37
CA ALA A 19 -24.33 -7.48 -7.49
C ALA A 19 -24.83 -6.94 -6.15
N GLU A 20 -25.92 -6.17 -6.15
CA GLU A 20 -26.57 -5.68 -4.93
C GLU A 20 -27.16 -6.83 -4.10
N SER A 21 -27.78 -7.82 -4.74
CA SER A 21 -28.30 -9.01 -4.08
C SER A 21 -27.20 -9.84 -3.42
N LEU A 22 -26.10 -10.08 -4.14
CA LEU A 22 -24.93 -10.80 -3.62
C LEU A 22 -24.25 -10.02 -2.47
N LYS A 23 -24.16 -8.69 -2.58
CA LYS A 23 -23.66 -7.83 -1.51
C LYS A 23 -24.53 -7.95 -0.25
N GLY A 24 -25.86 -7.87 -0.39
CA GLY A 24 -26.78 -8.01 0.73
C GLY A 24 -26.67 -9.38 1.41
N LYS A 25 -26.62 -10.47 0.63
CA LYS A 25 -26.39 -11.82 1.16
C LYS A 25 -25.07 -11.93 1.93
N LEU A 26 -24.00 -11.34 1.41
CA LEU A 26 -22.70 -11.34 2.09
C LEU A 26 -22.73 -10.54 3.39
N GLU A 27 -23.43 -9.41 3.43
CA GLU A 27 -23.61 -8.61 4.65
C GLU A 27 -24.41 -9.37 5.70
N GLU A 28 -25.46 -10.09 5.29
CA GLU A 28 -26.26 -10.93 6.19
C GLU A 28 -25.44 -12.08 6.78
N GLU A 29 -24.70 -12.83 5.95
CA GLU A 29 -23.84 -13.93 6.42
C GLU A 29 -22.70 -13.42 7.31
N ARG A 30 -22.12 -12.25 7.02
CA ARG A 30 -21.13 -11.62 7.90
C ARG A 30 -21.74 -11.26 9.25
N ALA A 31 -22.95 -10.71 9.27
CA ALA A 31 -23.63 -10.36 10.52
C ALA A 31 -23.93 -11.60 11.39
N LYS A 32 -24.26 -12.75 10.77
CA LYS A 32 -24.46 -14.03 11.48
C LYS A 32 -23.22 -14.53 12.20
N LEU A 33 -22.03 -14.24 11.66
CA LEU A 33 -20.74 -14.68 12.21
C LEU A 33 -20.10 -13.64 13.14
N HIS A 34 -20.72 -12.46 13.31
CA HIS A 34 -20.18 -11.35 14.08
C HIS A 34 -20.77 -11.34 15.50
N ASP A 35 -20.38 -12.33 16.30
CA ASP A 35 -20.89 -12.62 17.65
C ASP A 35 -20.28 -11.73 18.75
N VAL A 36 -18.99 -11.40 18.63
CA VAL A 36 -18.23 -10.65 19.64
C VAL A 36 -17.23 -9.72 18.96
N GLU A 37 -17.05 -8.53 19.52
CA GLU A 37 -16.04 -7.57 19.06
C GLU A 37 -14.64 -7.93 19.59
N LEU A 38 -13.59 -7.66 18.81
CA LEU A 38 -12.22 -8.00 19.19
C LEU A 38 -11.81 -7.43 20.56
N HIS A 39 -12.28 -6.23 20.92
CA HIS A 39 -11.97 -5.60 22.20
C HIS A 39 -12.51 -6.40 23.39
N GLN A 40 -13.70 -6.99 23.27
CA GLN A 40 -14.33 -7.80 24.32
C GLN A 40 -13.55 -9.10 24.57
N VAL A 41 -13.03 -9.70 23.50
CA VAL A 41 -12.13 -10.87 23.61
C VAL A 41 -10.80 -10.47 24.26
N ALA A 42 -10.28 -9.29 23.89
CA ALA A 42 -9.00 -8.77 24.37
C ALA A 42 -9.02 -8.30 25.84
N GLU A 43 -10.19 -8.12 26.48
CA GLU A 43 -10.29 -7.77 27.92
C GLU A 43 -9.60 -8.79 28.83
N ARG A 44 -9.49 -10.04 28.38
CA ARG A 44 -8.81 -11.12 29.11
C ARG A 44 -7.29 -11.06 28.98
N VAL A 45 -6.76 -10.22 28.08
CA VAL A 45 -5.33 -10.05 27.85
C VAL A 45 -4.82 -8.95 28.78
N GLU A 46 -3.79 -9.26 29.56
CA GLU A 46 -3.15 -8.28 30.43
C GLU A 46 -2.64 -7.07 29.62
N ALA A 47 -2.87 -5.88 30.16
CA ALA A 47 -2.43 -4.65 29.53
C ALA A 47 -0.90 -4.60 29.47
N LEU A 48 -0.37 -4.10 28.35
CA LEU A 48 1.06 -3.90 28.19
C LEU A 48 1.55 -2.80 29.15
N GLY A 49 2.70 -3.02 29.77
CA GLY A 49 3.35 -2.04 30.63
C GLY A 49 3.91 -0.82 29.88
N GLN A 50 4.53 0.09 30.61
CA GLN A 50 5.11 1.31 30.04
C GLN A 50 6.28 1.00 29.09
N PHE A 51 6.17 1.46 27.84
CA PHE A 51 7.24 1.37 26.84
C PHE A 51 8.18 2.58 26.90
N VAL A 52 9.49 2.33 26.90
CA VAL A 52 10.52 3.38 26.82
C VAL A 52 11.33 3.21 25.52
N MET A 53 10.79 3.73 24.43
CA MET A 53 11.48 3.75 23.14
C MET A 53 12.45 4.94 23.07
N LYS A 54 13.68 4.69 22.59
CA LYS A 54 14.68 5.74 22.33
C LYS A 54 15.35 5.49 21.00
N THR A 55 15.58 6.55 20.23
CA THR A 55 16.32 6.50 18.97
C THR A 55 17.73 5.94 19.22
N ARG A 56 18.04 4.80 18.61
CA ARG A 56 19.37 4.16 18.74
C ARG A 56 20.35 4.63 17.68
N ARG A 57 19.86 4.96 16.48
CA ARG A 57 20.68 5.27 15.30
C ARG A 57 19.99 6.34 14.46
N THR A 58 20.81 7.19 13.84
CA THR A 58 20.36 8.20 12.87
C THR A 58 21.18 8.04 11.60
N LEU A 59 20.57 7.52 10.54
CA LEU A 59 21.23 7.24 9.26
C LEU A 59 21.24 8.51 8.40
N LYS A 60 22.35 9.26 8.43
CA LYS A 60 22.51 10.49 7.66
C LYS A 60 23.16 10.20 6.31
N GLY A 61 22.54 10.65 5.23
CA GLY A 61 23.18 10.55 3.92
C GLY A 61 22.33 10.82 2.68
N HIS A 62 21.00 10.76 2.79
CA HIS A 62 20.12 11.25 1.72
C HIS A 62 20.17 12.77 1.66
N GLY A 63 20.24 13.31 0.43
CA GLY A 63 20.31 14.76 0.18
C GLY A 63 18.94 15.42 0.08
N ASN A 64 17.86 14.64 0.14
CA ASN A 64 16.48 15.14 0.08
C ASN A 64 15.56 14.22 0.90
N LYS A 65 14.24 14.43 0.81
CA LYS A 65 13.22 13.65 1.52
C LYS A 65 13.36 12.16 1.23
N VAL A 66 13.45 11.36 2.29
CA VAL A 66 13.33 9.90 2.23
C VAL A 66 11.86 9.55 2.02
N LEU A 67 11.55 8.73 1.02
CA LEU A 67 10.18 8.42 0.62
C LEU A 67 9.73 7.03 1.06
N CYS A 68 10.68 6.08 1.12
CA CYS A 68 10.40 4.71 1.50
C CYS A 68 11.65 4.06 2.13
N MET A 69 11.43 3.04 2.96
CA MET A 69 12.47 2.15 3.45
C MET A 69 11.92 0.74 3.61
N ASP A 70 12.79 -0.26 3.52
CA ASP A 70 12.45 -1.65 3.81
C ASP A 70 13.60 -2.38 4.49
N TRP A 71 13.25 -3.33 5.36
CA TRP A 71 14.21 -4.16 6.07
C TRP A 71 14.57 -5.38 5.24
N CYS A 72 15.87 -5.68 5.18
CA CYS A 72 16.30 -6.96 4.66
C CYS A 72 15.92 -8.08 5.64
N LYS A 73 15.62 -9.28 5.11
CA LYS A 73 15.30 -10.48 5.92
C LYS A 73 16.41 -10.89 6.89
N ASP A 74 17.63 -10.41 6.67
CA ASP A 74 18.77 -10.63 7.57
C ASP A 74 18.73 -9.80 8.86
N LYS A 75 17.73 -8.93 9.03
CA LYS A 75 17.52 -8.06 10.20
C LYS A 75 18.66 -7.07 10.47
N ARG A 76 19.61 -6.94 9.54
CA ARG A 76 20.80 -6.11 9.68
C ARG A 76 20.81 -4.98 8.67
N ARG A 77 20.39 -5.26 7.44
CA ARG A 77 20.41 -4.27 6.36
C ARG A 77 19.06 -3.60 6.19
N ILE A 78 19.11 -2.33 5.81
CA ILE A 78 17.94 -1.53 5.43
C ILE A 78 18.19 -0.96 4.05
N VAL A 79 17.19 -0.98 3.18
CA VAL A 79 17.19 -0.18 1.95
C VAL A 79 16.33 1.06 2.16
N SER A 80 16.70 2.18 1.55
CA SER A 80 15.89 3.40 1.61
C SER A 80 16.00 4.17 0.30
N SER A 81 14.92 4.80 -0.13
CA SER A 81 14.85 5.61 -1.34
C SER A 81 14.56 7.07 -1.00
N SER A 82 15.10 7.98 -1.82
CA SER A 82 14.98 9.43 -1.61
C SER A 82 14.68 10.16 -2.91
N GLN A 83 14.08 11.35 -2.77
CA GLN A 83 13.75 12.25 -3.87
C GLN A 83 14.99 12.81 -4.60
N ASP A 84 16.19 12.68 -4.00
CA ASP A 84 17.46 12.99 -4.66
C ASP A 84 17.87 11.98 -5.75
N GLY A 85 17.03 10.97 -6.04
CA GLY A 85 17.29 9.94 -7.04
C GLY A 85 18.24 8.85 -6.54
N LYS A 86 18.51 8.80 -5.22
CA LYS A 86 19.38 7.78 -4.62
C LYS A 86 18.57 6.74 -3.86
N VAL A 87 19.00 5.50 -4.01
CA VAL A 87 18.64 4.38 -3.13
C VAL A 87 19.89 3.98 -2.38
N ILE A 88 19.82 3.95 -1.05
CA ILE A 88 20.97 3.58 -0.19
C ILE A 88 20.64 2.30 0.55
N VAL A 89 21.56 1.34 0.48
CA VAL A 89 21.58 0.15 1.34
C VAL A 89 22.50 0.43 2.52
N TRP A 90 21.97 0.27 3.72
CA TRP A 90 22.65 0.55 4.98
C TRP A 90 22.88 -0.73 5.76
N ASP A 91 23.96 -0.77 6.54
CA ASP A 91 24.06 -1.62 7.72
C ASP A 91 23.49 -0.85 8.93
N SER A 92 22.35 -1.29 9.45
CA SER A 92 21.62 -0.59 10.52
C SER A 92 22.36 -0.58 11.86
N PHE A 93 23.24 -1.55 12.12
CA PHE A 93 23.97 -1.65 13.38
C PHE A 93 25.15 -0.68 13.42
N THR A 94 25.93 -0.68 12.34
CA THR A 94 27.15 0.13 12.19
C THR A 94 26.88 1.50 11.59
N THR A 95 25.69 1.73 11.01
CA THR A 95 25.30 2.94 10.26
C THR A 95 26.05 3.17 8.95
N ASN A 96 26.81 2.19 8.51
CA ASN A 96 27.60 2.28 7.28
C ASN A 96 26.70 2.22 6.04
N LYS A 97 27.03 3.03 5.04
CA LYS A 97 26.46 2.94 3.69
C LYS A 97 27.16 1.79 2.97
N LEU A 98 26.45 0.70 2.73
CA LEU A 98 26.99 -0.45 2.01
C LEU A 98 26.95 -0.23 0.50
N GLN A 99 25.86 0.36 0.01
CA GLN A 99 25.69 0.62 -1.42
C GLN A 99 24.85 1.87 -1.64
N VAL A 100 25.18 2.60 -2.70
CA VAL A 100 24.37 3.72 -3.21
C VAL A 100 24.07 3.43 -4.67
N LEU A 101 22.80 3.30 -4.99
CA LEU A 101 22.32 3.17 -6.35
C LEU A 101 21.70 4.50 -6.79
N LEU A 102 22.16 5.01 -7.92
CA LEU A 102 21.52 6.13 -8.59
C LEU A 102 20.44 5.57 -9.49
N VAL A 103 19.19 5.87 -9.17
CA VAL A 103 18.10 5.63 -10.10
C VAL A 103 18.15 6.79 -11.07
N LEU A 104 18.61 6.53 -12.29
CA LEU A 104 18.48 7.51 -13.38
C LEU A 104 17.02 7.95 -13.39
N GLN A 105 16.78 9.22 -13.09
CA GLN A 105 15.44 9.76 -13.15
C GLN A 105 14.96 9.55 -14.58
N CYS A 106 13.93 8.72 -14.76
CA CYS A 106 13.06 8.88 -15.91
C CYS A 106 12.52 10.30 -15.77
N GLY A 107 13.07 11.22 -16.56
CA GLY A 107 12.85 12.64 -16.40
C GLY A 107 11.36 12.94 -16.47
N THR A 108 10.72 13.16 -15.32
CA THR A 108 9.53 13.99 -15.29
C THR A 108 10.03 15.41 -15.50
N PRO A 109 9.73 16.07 -16.64
CA PRO A 109 10.08 17.46 -16.79
C PRO A 109 9.45 18.22 -15.63
N ARG A 110 10.28 18.98 -14.93
CA ARG A 110 9.89 19.90 -13.86
C ARG A 110 8.80 20.80 -14.44
N LEU A 111 7.53 20.53 -14.11
CA LEU A 111 6.42 21.37 -14.54
C LEU A 111 6.63 22.75 -13.92
N HIS A 112 7.08 23.71 -14.74
CA HIS A 112 6.98 25.12 -14.42
C HIS A 112 5.48 25.45 -14.19
N PRO A 113 5.15 26.33 -13.23
CA PRO A 113 3.77 26.73 -13.01
C PRO A 113 3.29 27.52 -14.24
N GLY A 114 2.72 26.82 -15.23
CA GLY A 114 2.26 27.44 -16.47
C GLY A 114 2.04 26.51 -17.66
N SER A 115 2.55 25.27 -17.68
CA SER A 115 2.30 24.36 -18.82
C SER A 115 1.11 23.43 -18.57
N LYS A 116 0.10 23.51 -19.46
CA LYS A 116 -1.06 22.60 -19.45
C LYS A 116 -0.62 21.15 -19.71
N PRO A 117 -1.24 20.15 -19.06
CA PRO A 117 -0.90 18.75 -19.31
C PRO A 117 -1.32 18.34 -20.73
N ALA A 118 -0.38 17.78 -21.49
CA ALA A 118 -0.68 17.10 -22.75
C ALA A 118 -1.45 15.80 -22.45
N LYS A 119 -2.60 15.59 -23.09
CA LYS A 119 -3.43 14.40 -22.90
C LYS A 119 -2.78 13.18 -23.57
N PRO A 120 -2.60 12.04 -22.88
CA PRO A 120 -2.13 10.82 -23.49
C PRO A 120 -3.32 9.91 -23.80
N TRP A 121 -3.87 10.02 -25.00
CA TRP A 121 -4.42 8.88 -25.74
C TRP A 121 -4.83 9.35 -27.13
N ALA A 122 -4.13 8.87 -28.15
CA ALA A 122 -4.65 8.78 -29.50
C ALA A 122 -4.43 7.33 -29.91
N THR A 123 -5.51 6.56 -29.99
CA THR A 123 -5.49 5.22 -30.59
C THR A 123 -5.37 5.36 -32.10
N PRO A 124 -4.55 4.55 -32.79
CA PRO A 124 -4.53 4.53 -34.24
C PRO A 124 -5.67 3.65 -34.79
N THR A 125 -6.32 4.13 -35.84
CA THR A 125 -7.19 3.36 -36.74
C THR A 125 -6.35 2.49 -37.66
#